data_AF-A0A392VDL4-F1
#
_entry.id   AF-A0A392VDL4-F1
#
_cell.length_a   1.000
_cell.length_b   1.000
_cell.length_c   1.000
_cell.angle_alpha   90.00
_cell.angle_beta   90.00
_cell.angle_gamma   90.00
#
_symmetry.space_group_name_H-M   'P 1'
#
loop_
_entity.id
_entity.type
_entity.pdbx_description
1 polymer ?
#
loop_
_entity_poly.entity_id
_entity_poly.type
_entity_poly.pdbx_seq_one_letter_code
_entity_poly.pdbx_strand_id
1 'polypeptide(L)' 'MTFQPQPIQIVDRDVRSLRNKTIPVVKVAWEGSPDGEATWELESEMLKQYLHLF' A
#
# COMPACT_ATOMS: atom_id res chain seq x y z
N MET A 1 -10.59 -2.18 -21.97
CA MET A 1 -9.98 -3.08 -20.96
C MET A 1 -9.42 -2.18 -19.86
N THR A 2 -10.06 -2.14 -18.70
CA THR A 2 -9.58 -1.38 -17.54
C THR A 2 -8.62 -2.28 -16.78
N PHE A 3 -7.31 -2.13 -17.04
CA PHE A 3 -6.30 -2.84 -16.25
C PHE A 3 -6.32 -2.24 -14.86
N GLN A 4 -6.90 -2.93 -13.88
CA GLN A 4 -6.78 -2.55 -12.48
C GLN A 4 -5.45 -3.11 -11.99
N PRO A 5 -4.48 -2.27 -11.65
CA PRO A 5 -3.21 -2.76 -11.12
C PRO A 5 -3.49 -3.59 -9.86
N GLN A 6 -2.90 -4.78 -9.77
CA GLN A 6 -3.00 -5.62 -8.58
C GLN A 6 -1.79 -5.35 -7.67
N PRO A 7 -1.96 -5.28 -6.35
CA PRO A 7 -0.83 -5.06 -5.47
C PRO A 7 0.03 -6.33 -5.43
N ILE A 8 1.30 -6.22 -5.80
CA ILE A 8 2.25 -7.33 -5.87
C ILE A 8 2.75 -7.67 -4.47
N GLN A 9 3.27 -6.65 -3.77
CA GLN A 9 3.90 -6.81 -2.46
C GLN A 9 4.03 -5.47 -1.74
N ILE A 10 4.19 -5.56 -0.42
CA ILE A 10 4.55 -4.42 0.42
C ILE A 10 6.06 -4.25 0.35
N VAL A 11 6.49 -3.11 -0.19
CA VAL A 11 7.90 -2.74 -0.33
C VAL A 11 8.43 -2.14 0.96
N ASP A 12 7.61 -1.38 1.67
CA ASP A 12 8.03 -0.63 2.86
C ASP A 12 6.85 -0.39 3.81
N ARG A 13 7.13 -0.07 5.08
CA ARG A 13 6.13 0.23 6.10
C ARG A 13 6.60 1.43 6.91
N ASP A 14 5.78 2.47 6.97
CA ASP A 14 6.05 3.71 7.69
C ASP A 14 4.88 4.09 8.58
N VAL A 15 5.12 4.88 9.60
CA VAL A 15 4.08 5.28 10.56
C VAL A 15 4.01 6.80 10.62
N ARG A 16 3.00 7.37 9.96
CA ARG A 16 2.77 8.82 9.98
C ARG A 16 2.15 9.25 11.31
N SER A 17 2.95 9.88 12.15
CA SER A 17 2.48 10.53 13.37
C SER A 17 1.87 11.91 13.05
N LEU A 18 0.55 12.02 13.16
CA LEU A 18 -0.15 13.29 13.22
C LEU A 18 -0.27 13.78 14.68
N ARG A 19 -0.67 15.05 14.81
CA ARG A 19 -0.75 15.81 16.07
C ARG A 19 -1.41 15.10 17.25
N ASN A 20 -2.33 14.16 17.00
CA ASN A 20 -3.03 13.38 18.03
C ASN A 20 -3.20 11.88 17.67
N LYS A 21 -2.68 11.42 16.54
CA LYS A 21 -2.90 10.05 16.05
C LYS A 21 -1.72 9.57 15.22
N THR A 22 -1.33 8.33 15.40
CA THR A 22 -0.37 7.64 14.54
C THR A 22 -1.12 6.77 13.55
N ILE A 23 -0.81 6.92 12.26
CA ILE A 23 -1.45 6.19 11.17
C ILE A 23 -0.37 5.35 10.47
N PRO A 24 -0.42 4.01 10.57
CA PRO A 24 0.48 3.15 9.82
C PRO A 24 0.11 3.17 8.34
N VAL A 25 1.13 3.33 7.51
CA VAL A 25 1.05 3.35 6.05
C VAL A 25 2.05 2.36 5.49
N VAL A 26 1.71 1.72 4.40
CA VAL A 26 2.57 0.77 3.71
C VAL A 26 2.77 1.18 2.28
N LYS A 27 4.00 1.04 1.80
CA LYS A 27 4.36 1.26 0.42
C LYS A 27 4.09 -0.02 -0.35
N VAL A 28 3.18 0.03 -1.32
CA VAL A 28 2.69 -1.13 -2.04
C VAL A 28 3.14 -1.03 -3.49
N ALA A 29 3.87 -2.04 -3.98
CA ALA A 29 4.21 -2.16 -5.40
C ALA A 29 3.00 -2.71 -6.17
N TRP A 30 2.69 -2.11 -7.31
CA TRP A 30 1.55 -2.47 -8.14
C TRP A 30 1.97 -3.16 -9.44
N GLU A 31 1.23 -4.19 -9.83
CA GLU A 31 1.48 -4.96 -11.05
C GLU A 31 1.06 -4.17 -12.27
N GLY A 32 1.97 -4.08 -13.24
CA GLY A 32 1.76 -3.31 -14.46
C GLY A 32 2.03 -1.81 -14.32
N SER A 33 2.54 -1.34 -13.16
CA SER A 33 3.07 0.02 -13.05
C SER A 33 4.38 0.14 -13.84
N PRO A 34 4.41 0.96 -14.92
CA PRO A 34 5.52 0.97 -15.88
C PRO A 34 6.86 1.43 -15.29
N ASP A 35 6.85 2.15 -14.18
CA ASP A 35 8.04 2.77 -13.58
C ASP A 35 8.37 2.24 -12.17
N GLY A 36 7.83 1.07 -11.79
CA GLY A 36 7.97 0.56 -10.42
C GLY A 36 7.27 1.47 -9.40
N GLU A 37 6.18 2.11 -9.84
CA GLU A 37 5.36 2.96 -8.98
C GLU A 37 4.84 2.15 -7.80
N ALA A 38 5.22 2.60 -6.61
CA ALA A 38 4.71 2.06 -5.38
C ALA A 38 4.05 3.20 -4.61
N THR A 39 2.77 3.04 -4.31
CA THR A 39 1.98 4.06 -3.61
C THR A 39 1.99 3.81 -2.12
N TRP A 40 1.78 4.87 -1.34
CA TRP A 40 1.64 4.78 0.11
C TRP A 40 0.16 4.64 0.46
N GLU A 41 -0.25 3.42 0.79
CA GLU A 41 -1.61 3.10 1.20
C GLU A 41 -1.71 2.97 2.73
N LEU A 42 -2.92 3.10 3.27
CA LEU A 42 -3.12 2.86 4.70
C LEU A 42 -2.97 1.37 5.01
N GLU A 43 -2.13 1.05 6.01
CA GLU A 43 -1.95 -0.35 6.46
C GLU A 43 -3.29 -0.98 6.84
N SER A 44 -4.14 -0.23 7.54
CA SER A 44 -5.47 -0.68 7.96
C SER A 44 -6.41 -1.01 6.80
N GLU A 45 -6.28 -0.33 5.65
CA GLU A 45 -7.09 -0.63 4.46
C GLU A 45 -6.50 -1.79 3.67
N MET A 46 -5.18 -1.80 3.51
CA MET A 46 -4.46 -2.90 2.86
C MET A 46 -4.64 -4.22 3.61
N LEU A 47 -4.61 -4.22 4.93
CA LEU A 47 -4.93 -5.41 5.74
C LEU A 47 -6.36 -5.90 5.49
N LYS A 48 -7.33 -4.99 5.32
CA LYS A 48 -8.73 -5.38 5.09
C LYS A 48 -8.99 -5.90 3.69
N GLN A 49 -8.41 -5.26 2.67
CA GLN A 49 -8.65 -5.60 1.27
C GLN A 49 -7.68 -6.66 0.73
N TYR A 50 -6.43 -6.66 1.21
CA TYR A 50 -5.32 -7.47 0.73
C TYR A 50 -4.57 -8.12 1.88
N LEU A 51 -5.33 -8.81 2.75
CA LEU A 51 -4.80 -9.51 3.94
C LEU A 51 -3.73 -10.56 3.58
N HIS A 52 -3.72 -11.06 2.34
CA HIS A 52 -2.73 -12.02 1.83
C HIS A 52 -1.34 -11.40 1.56
N LEU A 53 -1.21 -10.08 1.57
CA LEU A 53 0.07 -9.37 1.41
C LEU A 53 0.76 -9.07 2.75
N PHE A 54 0.09 -9.31 3.88
CA PHE A 54 0.56 -9.06 5.24
C PHE A 54 0.89 -10.35 5.98
#